data_AF-A0AAV9Z4E1-F1
#
_entry.id   AF-A0AAV9Z4E1-F1
#
_cell.length_a   1.000
_cell.length_b   1.000
_cell.length_c   1.000
_cell.angle_alpha   90.00
_cell.angle_beta   90.00
_cell.angle_gamma   90.00
#
_symmetry.space_group_name_H-M   'P 1'
#
loop_
_entity.id
_entity.type
_entity.pdbx_description
1 polymer ?
#
loop_
_entity_poly.entity_id
_entity_poly.type
_entity_poly.pdbx_seq_one_letter_code
_entity_poly.pdbx_strand_id
1 'polypeptide(L)'
;HSTLGTLGNFFDVHDRIHGNHPKKMLQGPPTLKLRSPAIYLEGLILVKEFEEQTGYKVPYFVLNDKEIRKRKLSTASSNVTSVVKRTRSQLTTNSFAPLRSEIGELPGFSKVSFLFATISVARDGSVDISFPDLAATPSVCILQDSPLGQGKTKNVYKVIYEGMPWVAKRFKDIGAGEGQVEIAENTAHLMEEVTRLGKTDIYLKGFVAEANDRGVSIDESLAVTKFKLGVEIVQDGCDPSPASGVSLDQYQAACNTTADSESGVSAVKILWLFEPRRTTKVEHWSGTNEYPAWPQKKLGSTLNAFTHYVYQISQETTVLADLQTSAAVNENGDGLNVLFDVMMHTTNGASGVGDHGQEGIDHFVDSHECVERCAGLKLSREGFKKGLELGDGSDDEEDQ
;
A
#
# COMPACT_ATOMS: atom_id res chain seq x y z
N HIS A 1 8.31 19.41 5.19
CA HIS A 1 7.05 18.74 4.81
C HIS A 1 6.99 17.36 5.48
N SER A 2 6.57 17.28 6.75
CA SER A 2 6.05 16.06 7.36
C SER A 2 4.69 15.70 6.76
N THR A 3 4.48 14.41 6.64
CA THR A 3 3.36 13.71 5.98
C THR A 3 2.17 13.45 6.91
N LEU A 4 2.21 13.98 8.14
CA LEU A 4 1.26 13.62 9.21
C LEU A 4 0.00 14.50 9.26
N GLY A 5 -0.14 15.44 8.32
CA GLY A 5 -1.21 16.44 8.36
C GLY A 5 -1.06 17.41 9.53
N THR A 6 -1.87 18.46 9.56
CA THR A 6 -1.93 19.36 10.72
C THR A 6 -2.82 18.76 11.80
N LEU A 7 -2.73 19.25 13.04
CA LEU A 7 -3.73 18.94 14.07
C LEU A 7 -5.16 19.28 13.59
N GLY A 8 -5.29 20.28 12.71
CA GLY A 8 -6.54 20.59 12.00
C GLY A 8 -7.07 19.42 11.19
N ASN A 9 -6.19 18.72 10.44
CA ASN A 9 -6.58 17.56 9.66
C ASN A 9 -7.12 16.42 10.55
N PHE A 10 -6.57 16.22 11.74
CA PHE A 10 -7.09 15.25 12.71
C PHE A 10 -8.52 15.60 13.15
N PHE A 11 -8.77 16.87 13.49
CA PHE A 11 -10.10 17.33 13.90
C PHE A 11 -11.10 17.32 12.73
N ASP A 12 -10.68 17.72 11.53
CA ASP A 12 -11.53 17.75 10.33
C ASP A 12 -11.96 16.32 9.91
N VAL A 13 -11.05 15.35 10.01
CA VAL A 13 -11.38 13.92 9.77
C VAL A 13 -12.37 13.43 10.82
N HIS A 14 -12.20 13.80 12.09
CA HIS A 14 -13.09 13.38 13.16
C HIS A 14 -14.48 14.05 13.04
N ASP A 15 -14.55 15.33 12.71
CA ASP A 15 -15.82 16.06 12.49
C ASP A 15 -16.59 15.54 11.26
N ARG A 16 -15.88 15.10 10.20
CA ARG A 16 -16.51 14.48 9.03
C ARG A 16 -17.06 13.08 9.31
N ILE A 17 -16.36 12.26 10.10
CA ILE A 17 -16.81 10.91 10.47
C ILE A 17 -18.07 10.95 11.35
N HIS A 18 -18.23 12.00 12.17
CA HIS A 18 -19.39 12.20 13.05
C HIS A 18 -20.45 13.17 12.48
N GLY A 19 -20.48 13.34 11.15
CA GLY A 19 -21.30 14.33 10.45
C GLY A 19 -22.78 14.35 10.85
N ASN A 20 -23.28 15.56 11.12
CA ASN A 20 -24.66 15.98 11.38
C ASN A 20 -25.21 15.83 12.81
N HIS A 21 -24.50 16.35 13.82
CA HIS A 21 -25.17 16.82 15.03
C HIS A 21 -25.30 18.35 15.06
N PRO A 22 -26.49 18.90 15.37
CA PRO A 22 -26.70 20.35 15.43
C PRO A 22 -25.76 20.97 16.47
N LYS A 23 -25.31 22.20 16.20
CA LYS A 23 -24.34 23.04 16.95
C LYS A 23 -24.72 23.37 18.42
N LYS A 24 -25.41 22.48 19.14
CA LYS A 24 -25.72 22.55 20.57
C LYS A 24 -25.17 21.31 21.29
N MET A 25 -23.87 21.07 21.20
CA MET A 25 -23.16 20.15 22.11
C MET A 25 -22.02 20.88 22.82
N LEU A 26 -22.38 21.72 23.78
CA LEU A 26 -21.48 22.11 24.89
C LEU A 26 -22.11 21.81 26.25
N GLN A 27 -23.20 21.05 26.26
CA GLN A 27 -23.69 20.32 27.41
C GLN A 27 -23.79 18.86 26.95
N GLY A 28 -23.00 17.97 27.55
CA GLY A 28 -23.16 16.54 27.31
C GLY A 28 -24.62 16.14 27.55
N PRO A 29 -25.21 15.25 26.74
CA PRO A 29 -26.61 14.89 26.89
C PRO A 29 -26.78 14.21 28.26
N PRO A 30 -27.72 14.67 29.12
CA PRO A 30 -27.91 14.15 30.47
C PRO A 30 -28.46 12.71 30.52
N THR A 31 -28.54 12.00 29.39
CA THR A 31 -29.22 10.70 29.27
C THR A 31 -28.43 9.60 28.56
N LEU A 32 -27.18 9.82 28.17
CA LEU A 32 -26.33 8.73 27.65
C LEU A 32 -25.76 7.89 28.80
N LYS A 33 -26.58 6.95 29.30
CA LYS A 33 -26.12 5.84 30.11
C LYS A 33 -25.29 4.91 29.22
N LEU A 34 -23.99 5.17 29.10
CA LEU A 34 -23.04 4.22 28.51
C LEU A 34 -23.11 2.90 29.29
N ARG A 35 -23.54 1.83 28.62
CA ARG A 35 -23.52 0.47 29.18
C ARG A 35 -22.10 -0.08 29.02
N SER A 36 -21.40 -0.27 30.14
CA SER A 36 -20.09 -0.96 30.24
C SER A 36 -18.91 -0.22 29.57
N PRO A 37 -17.65 -0.52 29.95
CA PRO A 37 -16.65 0.51 30.23
C PRO A 37 -16.21 1.25 28.97
N ALA A 38 -16.40 2.58 28.97
CA ALA A 38 -15.76 3.46 28.02
C ALA A 38 -14.41 3.93 28.60
N ILE A 39 -13.36 3.80 27.81
CA ILE A 39 -12.06 4.42 28.09
C ILE A 39 -12.09 5.80 27.43
N TYR A 40 -11.93 6.84 28.25
CA TYR A 40 -11.72 8.20 27.76
C TYR A 40 -10.22 8.45 27.70
N LEU A 41 -9.70 8.75 26.51
CA LEU A 41 -8.32 9.19 26.31
C LEU A 41 -8.35 10.71 26.06
N GLU A 42 -7.79 11.46 27.01
CA GLU A 42 -7.58 12.90 26.86
C GLU A 42 -6.08 13.12 26.59
N GLY A 43 -5.75 13.62 25.40
CA GLY A 43 -4.39 13.97 25.02
C GLY A 43 -4.14 15.45 25.28
N LEU A 44 -3.10 15.76 26.06
CA LEU A 44 -2.59 17.12 26.24
C LEU A 44 -1.37 17.31 25.35
N ILE A 45 -1.43 18.26 24.43
CA ILE A 45 -0.28 18.64 23.59
C ILE A 45 0.22 20.00 24.08
N LEU A 46 1.51 20.07 24.43
CA LEU A 46 2.18 21.34 24.69
C LEU A 46 2.50 21.98 23.35
N VAL A 47 1.62 22.90 22.93
CA VAL A 47 1.65 23.53 21.60
C VAL A 47 3.05 24.05 21.26
N LYS A 48 3.67 24.80 22.17
CA LYS A 48 5.00 25.38 21.92
C LYS A 48 6.07 24.33 21.64
N GLU A 49 6.14 23.26 22.43
CA GLU A 49 7.12 22.19 22.24
C GLU A 49 6.85 21.39 20.97
N PHE A 50 5.57 21.13 20.66
CA PHE A 50 5.18 20.50 19.40
C PHE A 50 5.59 21.33 18.19
N GLU A 51 5.33 22.65 18.23
CA GLU A 51 5.73 23.57 17.16
C GLU A 51 7.25 23.65 17.00
N GLU A 52 8.00 23.70 18.11
CA GLU A 52 9.48 23.71 18.11
C GLU A 52 10.08 22.41 17.56
N GLN A 53 9.52 21.25 17.93
CA GLN A 53 10.03 19.94 17.49
C GLN A 53 9.69 19.62 16.04
N THR A 54 8.48 19.97 15.60
CA THR A 54 7.96 19.55 14.29
C THR A 54 8.09 20.62 13.22
N GLY A 55 8.22 21.89 13.60
CA GLY A 55 8.17 23.04 12.68
C GLY A 55 6.75 23.38 12.19
N TYR A 56 5.72 22.71 12.70
CA TYR A 56 4.33 22.89 12.30
C TYR A 56 3.55 23.75 13.28
N LYS A 57 2.96 24.86 12.80
CA LYS A 57 2.05 25.68 13.62
C LYS A 57 0.73 24.96 13.89
N VAL A 58 0.30 24.92 15.14
CA VAL A 58 -0.99 24.37 15.53
C VAL A 58 -2.09 25.39 15.19
N PRO A 59 -3.16 25.01 14.46
CA PRO A 59 -4.17 26.00 14.10
C PRO A 59 -4.95 26.47 15.33
N TYR A 60 -5.32 27.75 15.34
CA TYR A 60 -5.85 28.50 16.50
C TYR A 60 -7.24 28.08 17.02
N PHE A 61 -7.81 26.96 16.55
CA PHE A 61 -9.13 26.50 17.01
C PHE A 61 -9.09 25.83 18.40
N VAL A 62 -7.93 25.75 19.05
CA VAL A 62 -7.82 25.30 20.44
C VAL A 62 -8.34 26.41 21.36
N LEU A 63 -9.55 26.18 21.89
CA LEU A 63 -10.28 26.93 22.93
C LEU A 63 -9.57 28.21 23.44
N ASN A 64 -10.08 29.36 23.02
CA ASN A 64 -9.67 30.68 23.52
C ASN A 64 -9.57 30.67 25.07
N ASP A 65 -8.53 31.28 25.64
CA ASP A 65 -8.30 31.47 27.08
C ASP A 65 -9.56 31.88 27.87
N LYS A 66 -10.50 32.58 27.22
CA LYS A 66 -11.82 32.91 27.80
C LYS A 66 -12.63 31.66 28.19
N GLU A 67 -12.63 30.59 27.40
CA GLU A 67 -13.33 29.34 27.70
C GLU A 67 -12.65 28.56 28.84
N ILE A 68 -11.32 28.54 28.85
CA ILE A 68 -10.53 27.91 29.91
C ILE A 68 -10.77 28.61 31.26
N ARG A 69 -10.81 29.95 31.27
CA ARG A 69 -11.13 30.73 32.48
C ARG A 69 -12.58 30.56 32.94
N LYS A 70 -13.53 30.42 32.02
CA LYS A 70 -14.95 30.16 32.36
C LYS A 70 -15.13 28.82 33.09
N ARG A 71 -14.36 27.80 32.71
CA ARG A 71 -14.35 26.49 33.40
C ARG A 71 -13.74 26.55 34.79
N LYS A 72 -12.71 27.37 35.03
CA LYS A 72 -12.12 27.56 36.38
C LYS A 72 -13.04 28.30 37.37
N LEU A 73 -13.93 29.16 36.88
CA LEU A 73 -14.88 29.90 37.74
C LEU A 73 -16.16 29.12 38.07
N SER A 74 -16.54 28.16 37.23
CA SER A 74 -17.75 27.33 37.43
C SER A 74 -17.64 26.32 38.57
N THR A 75 -16.43 26.03 39.07
CA THR A 75 -16.19 25.06 40.15
C THR A 75 -16.30 25.66 41.56
N ALA A 76 -16.52 26.97 41.71
CA ALA A 76 -16.48 27.65 43.01
C ALA A 76 -17.87 28.00 43.61
N SER A 77 -18.99 27.64 42.98
CA SER A 77 -20.31 28.02 43.51
C SER A 77 -21.38 26.95 43.23
N SER A 78 -21.52 26.02 44.17
CA SER A 78 -22.80 25.34 44.41
C SER A 78 -22.91 24.90 45.87
N ASN A 79 -23.40 25.80 46.71
CA ASN A 79 -23.99 25.45 48.00
C ASN A 79 -25.42 24.97 47.75
N VAL A 80 -25.65 23.67 47.69
CA VAL A 80 -26.98 23.08 47.90
C VAL A 80 -26.84 21.82 48.76
N THR A 81 -27.39 21.92 49.95
CA THR A 81 -27.64 20.86 50.92
C THR A 81 -28.65 19.84 50.37
N SER A 82 -28.22 18.59 50.22
CA SER A 82 -29.06 17.43 50.49
C SER A 82 -28.22 16.18 50.70
N VAL A 83 -28.41 15.57 51.87
CA VAL A 83 -27.73 14.40 52.41
C VAL A 83 -28.17 13.14 51.68
N VAL A 84 -27.25 12.47 50.99
CA VAL A 84 -27.21 11.00 50.85
C VAL A 84 -25.74 10.57 50.76
N LYS A 85 -25.23 9.92 51.81
CA LYS A 85 -23.88 9.35 51.85
C LYS A 85 -23.80 8.15 50.89
N ARG A 86 -23.22 8.35 49.71
CA ARG A 86 -22.58 7.27 48.93
C ARG A 86 -21.08 7.47 49.00
N THR A 87 -20.38 6.44 49.45
CA THR A 87 -18.92 6.35 49.53
C THR A 87 -18.35 6.49 48.13
N ARG A 88 -17.93 7.71 47.77
CA ARG A 88 -17.27 8.03 46.51
C ARG A 88 -15.86 7.47 46.61
N SER A 89 -15.56 6.40 45.86
CA SER A 89 -14.19 5.97 45.67
C SER A 89 -13.42 7.15 45.07
N GLN A 90 -12.44 7.64 45.81
CA GLN A 90 -11.50 8.63 45.30
C GLN A 90 -10.65 7.91 44.26
N LEU A 91 -10.99 8.06 42.98
CA LEU A 91 -10.05 7.85 41.90
C LEU A 91 -8.93 8.89 42.10
N THR A 92 -7.77 8.40 42.51
CA THR A 92 -6.51 9.14 42.52
C THR A 92 -6.25 9.67 41.11
N THR A 93 -6.65 10.91 40.87
CA THR A 93 -6.29 11.66 39.67
C THR A 93 -4.84 12.09 39.79
N ASN A 94 -4.09 11.89 38.70
CA ASN A 94 -2.71 12.32 38.44
C ASN A 94 -1.65 11.23 38.60
N SER A 95 -1.76 10.17 37.81
CA SER A 95 -0.56 9.53 37.26
C SER A 95 -0.31 10.14 35.89
N PHE A 96 0.68 11.02 35.78
CA PHE A 96 1.25 11.35 34.47
C PHE A 96 1.80 10.05 33.90
N ALA A 97 1.20 9.54 32.81
CA ALA A 97 1.81 8.46 32.08
C ALA A 97 3.16 8.98 31.58
N PRO A 98 4.30 8.37 31.95
CA PRO A 98 5.59 8.82 31.48
C PRO A 98 5.58 8.79 29.95
N LEU A 99 6.07 9.85 29.32
CA LEU A 99 6.41 9.80 27.89
C LEU A 99 7.47 8.70 27.75
N ARG A 100 7.03 7.52 27.31
CA ARG A 100 7.94 6.46 26.90
C ARG A 100 8.56 6.92 25.57
N SER A 101 9.76 7.49 25.66
CA SER A 101 10.61 7.80 24.50
C SER A 101 11.01 6.55 23.73
N GLU A 102 10.90 5.38 24.36
CA GLU A 102 11.15 4.09 23.75
C GLU A 102 9.85 3.30 23.72
N ILE A 103 9.35 3.04 22.50
CA ILE A 103 8.36 1.98 22.28
C ILE A 103 9.03 0.69 22.78
N GLY A 104 8.71 0.30 24.01
CA GLY A 104 9.14 -0.97 24.58
C GLY A 104 8.73 -2.10 23.65
N GLU A 105 9.46 -3.22 23.72
CA GLU A 105 9.21 -4.39 22.88
C GLU A 105 7.71 -4.69 22.83
N LEU A 106 7.14 -4.57 21.62
CA LEU A 106 5.76 -4.91 21.37
C LEU A 106 5.73 -6.42 21.15
N PRO A 107 5.06 -7.21 22.01
CA PRO A 107 5.03 -8.66 21.84
C PRO A 107 4.55 -9.05 20.44
N GLY A 108 5.30 -9.92 19.76
CA GLY A 108 5.02 -10.34 18.38
C GLY A 108 5.45 -9.34 17.30
N PHE A 109 6.33 -8.39 17.64
CA PHE A 109 6.99 -7.50 16.70
C PHE A 109 8.49 -7.44 16.95
N SER A 110 9.27 -7.48 15.87
CA SER A 110 10.70 -7.29 15.85
C SER A 110 11.09 -5.89 15.35
N LYS A 111 12.18 -5.34 15.89
CA LYS A 111 12.85 -4.17 15.29
C LYS A 111 13.79 -4.67 14.21
N VAL A 112 13.53 -4.29 12.96
CA VAL A 112 14.26 -4.80 11.78
C VAL A 112 14.81 -3.61 10.99
N SER A 113 16.09 -3.68 10.64
CA SER A 113 16.78 -2.65 9.86
C SER A 113 16.64 -2.94 8.37
N PHE A 114 16.26 -1.93 7.60
CA PHE A 114 16.09 -2.03 6.15
C PHE A 114 16.91 -0.99 5.39
N LEU A 115 17.47 -1.41 4.26
CA LEU A 115 17.96 -0.52 3.21
C LEU A 115 16.97 -0.53 2.04
N PHE A 116 16.47 0.63 1.66
CA PHE A 116 15.50 0.75 0.57
C PHE A 116 16.17 1.04 -0.76
N ALA A 117 15.80 0.28 -1.79
CA ALA A 117 16.25 0.53 -3.15
C ALA A 117 15.70 1.86 -3.69
N THR A 118 16.49 2.50 -4.54
CA THR A 118 16.02 3.54 -5.46
C THR A 118 15.46 2.85 -6.70
N ILE A 119 14.21 3.18 -7.04
CA ILE A 119 13.51 2.60 -8.18
C ILE A 119 13.19 3.75 -9.13
N SER A 120 13.67 3.64 -10.36
CA SER A 120 13.35 4.59 -11.42
C SER A 120 12.71 3.86 -12.58
N VAL A 121 11.68 4.47 -13.16
CA VAL A 121 10.98 3.91 -14.32
C VAL A 121 11.18 4.88 -15.48
N ALA A 122 11.82 4.41 -16.54
CA ALA A 122 12.02 5.22 -17.73
C ALA A 122 10.74 5.30 -18.57
N ARG A 123 10.75 6.17 -19.57
CA ARG A 123 9.56 6.42 -20.42
C ARG A 123 9.16 5.21 -21.27
N ASP A 124 10.11 4.35 -21.60
CA ASP A 124 9.87 3.10 -22.33
C ASP A 124 9.35 1.96 -21.42
N GLY A 125 9.16 2.23 -20.13
CA GLY A 125 8.72 1.25 -19.14
C GLY A 125 9.83 0.35 -18.61
N SER A 126 11.10 0.57 -18.98
CA SER A 126 12.23 -0.07 -18.30
C SER A 126 12.30 0.39 -16.85
N VAL A 127 12.56 -0.54 -15.93
CA VAL A 127 12.65 -0.28 -14.50
C VAL A 127 14.07 -0.55 -14.06
N ASP A 128 14.74 0.49 -13.58
CA ASP A 128 16.06 0.41 -12.98
C ASP A 128 15.93 0.41 -11.46
N ILE A 129 16.58 -0.58 -10.83
CA ILE A 129 16.52 -0.83 -9.39
C ILE A 129 17.94 -0.81 -8.86
N SER A 130 18.26 0.23 -8.12
CA SER A 130 19.57 0.43 -7.51
C SER A 130 19.47 0.28 -5.99
N PHE A 131 20.23 -0.65 -5.44
CA PHE A 131 20.33 -0.82 -3.99
C PHE A 131 21.42 0.09 -3.42
N PRO A 132 21.20 0.72 -2.27
CA PRO A 132 22.24 1.51 -1.61
C PRO A 132 23.39 0.60 -1.13
N ASP A 133 24.55 1.21 -0.93
CA ASP A 133 25.70 0.57 -0.28
C ASP A 133 25.29 0.09 1.12
N LEU A 134 25.85 -1.04 1.57
CA LEU A 134 25.71 -1.55 2.94
C LEU A 134 26.20 -0.54 3.99
N ALA A 135 27.09 0.39 3.63
CA ALA A 135 27.51 1.49 4.49
C ALA A 135 26.43 2.58 4.69
N ALA A 136 25.35 2.56 3.91
CA ALA A 136 24.25 3.51 4.08
C ALA A 136 23.52 3.31 5.41
N THR A 137 22.95 4.39 5.95
CA THR A 137 22.19 4.32 7.21
C THR A 137 20.87 3.58 7.00
N PRO A 138 20.65 2.44 7.68
CA PRO A 138 19.40 1.70 7.53
C PRO A 138 18.25 2.41 8.23
N SER A 139 17.05 2.21 7.69
CA SER A 139 15.80 2.59 8.34
C SER A 139 15.37 1.49 9.31
N VAL A 140 15.14 1.85 10.57
CA VAL A 140 14.62 0.90 11.57
C VAL A 140 13.10 0.86 11.48
N CYS A 141 12.56 -0.34 11.24
CA CYS A 141 11.13 -0.62 11.13
C CYS A 141 10.67 -1.50 12.31
N ILE A 142 9.38 -1.42 12.67
CA ILE A 142 8.76 -2.36 13.61
C ILE A 142 7.90 -3.33 12.81
N LEU A 143 8.39 -4.56 12.61
CA LEU A 143 7.79 -5.59 11.77
C LEU A 143 7.08 -6.65 12.63
N GLN A 144 5.85 -7.02 12.27
CA GLN A 144 5.12 -8.10 12.94
C GLN A 144 5.77 -9.45 12.62
N ASP A 145 6.00 -10.29 13.63
CA ASP A 145 6.69 -11.58 13.48
C ASP A 145 5.84 -12.62 12.73
N SER A 146 4.52 -12.52 12.85
CA SER A 146 3.55 -13.40 12.20
C SER A 146 2.82 -12.67 11.05
N PRO A 147 2.40 -13.37 9.98
CA PRO A 147 1.59 -12.77 8.93
C PRO A 147 0.31 -12.12 9.46
N LEU A 148 0.02 -10.91 9.00
CA LEU A 148 -1.28 -10.24 9.13
C LEU A 148 -2.33 -10.94 8.26
N GLY A 149 -1.92 -11.37 7.07
CA GLY A 149 -2.78 -12.03 6.09
C GLY A 149 -1.91 -12.77 5.09
N GLN A 150 -2.55 -13.62 4.29
CA GLN A 150 -1.87 -14.41 3.27
C GLN A 150 -2.74 -14.51 2.03
N GLY A 151 -2.13 -14.35 0.86
CA GLY A 151 -2.70 -14.72 -0.42
C GLY A 151 -2.29 -16.15 -0.80
N LYS A 152 -2.52 -16.53 -2.06
CA LYS A 152 -2.02 -17.79 -2.60
C LYS A 152 -0.49 -17.83 -2.58
N THR A 153 0.16 -16.76 -3.05
CA THR A 153 1.60 -16.74 -3.31
C THR A 153 2.42 -15.98 -2.27
N LYS A 154 1.80 -15.07 -1.50
CA LYS A 154 2.52 -14.15 -0.60
C LYS A 154 1.97 -14.13 0.82
N ASN A 155 2.87 -13.95 1.79
CA ASN A 155 2.53 -13.50 3.14
C ASN A 155 2.55 -11.98 3.20
N VAL A 156 1.67 -11.41 4.02
CA VAL A 156 1.55 -9.97 4.26
C VAL A 156 1.72 -9.71 5.75
N TYR A 157 2.63 -8.83 6.13
CA TYR A 157 2.97 -8.51 7.52
C TYR A 157 2.66 -7.04 7.81
N LYS A 158 2.26 -6.71 9.05
CA LYS A 158 2.21 -5.30 9.47
C LYS A 158 3.63 -4.79 9.66
N VAL A 159 3.90 -3.59 9.19
CA VAL A 159 5.15 -2.90 9.48
C VAL A 159 4.89 -1.42 9.78
N ILE A 160 5.57 -0.89 10.80
CA ILE A 160 5.61 0.55 11.06
C ILE A 160 6.94 1.06 10.50
N TYR A 161 6.85 1.95 9.52
CA TYR A 161 7.99 2.56 8.84
C TYR A 161 7.81 4.08 8.84
N GLU A 162 8.80 4.81 9.35
CA GLU A 162 8.75 6.28 9.55
C GLU A 162 7.50 6.73 10.35
N GLY A 163 7.11 5.95 11.35
CA GLY A 163 5.93 6.21 12.17
C GLY A 163 4.59 5.95 11.48
N MET A 164 4.59 5.55 10.21
CA MET A 164 3.39 5.31 9.41
C MET A 164 3.08 3.80 9.32
N PRO A 165 1.80 3.42 9.19
CA PRO A 165 1.41 2.03 8.99
C PRO A 165 1.59 1.60 7.53
N TRP A 166 2.39 0.57 7.32
CA TRP A 166 2.66 -0.08 6.05
C TRP A 166 2.34 -1.58 6.15
N VAL A 167 2.40 -2.25 5.01
CA VAL A 167 2.49 -3.71 4.93
C VAL A 167 3.78 -4.09 4.23
N ALA A 168 4.41 -5.17 4.69
CA ALA A 168 5.54 -5.81 4.02
C ALA A 168 5.07 -7.15 3.44
N LYS A 169 5.45 -7.45 2.21
CA LYS A 169 5.07 -8.67 1.49
C LYS A 169 6.30 -9.48 1.11
N ARG A 170 6.15 -10.80 1.16
CA ARG A 170 7.16 -11.78 0.72
C ARG A 170 6.47 -13.00 0.12
N PHE A 171 7.08 -13.64 -0.88
CA PHE A 171 6.58 -14.89 -1.43
C PHE A 171 6.68 -16.04 -0.42
N LYS A 172 5.66 -16.88 -0.39
CA LYS A 172 5.59 -18.13 0.38
C LYS A 172 5.35 -19.35 -0.48
N ASP A 173 4.81 -19.16 -1.68
CA ASP A 173 4.55 -20.20 -2.66
C ASP A 173 4.62 -19.58 -4.06
N ILE A 174 5.36 -20.22 -4.95
CA ILE A 174 5.51 -19.83 -6.37
C ILE A 174 5.10 -20.97 -7.32
N GLY A 175 4.36 -21.96 -6.81
CA GLY A 175 3.95 -23.17 -7.53
C GLY A 175 4.70 -24.44 -7.10
N ALA A 176 5.75 -24.30 -6.28
CA ALA A 176 6.52 -25.41 -5.71
C ALA A 176 5.95 -25.94 -4.37
N GLY A 177 4.91 -25.28 -3.83
CA GLY A 177 4.30 -25.59 -2.54
C GLY A 177 4.68 -24.60 -1.45
N GLU A 178 3.86 -24.58 -0.39
CA GLU A 178 4.01 -23.61 0.71
C GLU A 178 5.33 -23.80 1.48
N GLY A 179 6.05 -22.70 1.68
CA GLY A 179 7.31 -22.65 2.41
C GLY A 179 8.54 -23.11 1.63
N GLN A 180 8.40 -23.39 0.33
CA GLN A 180 9.49 -23.87 -0.52
C GLN A 180 10.19 -22.74 -1.32
N VAL A 181 9.98 -21.48 -0.96
CA VAL A 181 10.54 -20.34 -1.71
C VAL A 181 11.92 -19.98 -1.17
N GLU A 182 12.95 -20.16 -1.99
CA GLU A 182 14.32 -19.79 -1.64
C GLU A 182 14.52 -18.27 -1.62
N ILE A 183 15.63 -17.81 -1.01
CA ILE A 183 15.95 -16.37 -0.91
C ILE A 183 16.13 -15.76 -2.31
N ALA A 184 16.80 -16.49 -3.22
CA ALA A 184 17.05 -16.04 -4.58
C ALA A 184 15.76 -15.96 -5.40
N GLU A 185 14.87 -16.95 -5.29
CA GLU A 185 13.57 -16.98 -5.97
C GLU A 185 12.67 -15.83 -5.49
N ASN A 186 12.56 -15.64 -4.17
CA ASN A 186 11.82 -14.51 -3.62
C ASN A 186 12.37 -13.17 -4.12
N THR A 187 13.70 -13.06 -4.20
CA THR A 187 14.37 -11.86 -4.72
C THR A 187 13.97 -11.59 -6.17
N ALA A 188 14.10 -12.59 -7.05
CA ALA A 188 13.74 -12.48 -8.46
C ALA A 188 12.27 -12.06 -8.63
N HIS A 189 11.34 -12.76 -7.96
CA HIS A 189 9.92 -12.50 -8.12
C HIS A 189 9.46 -11.16 -7.51
N LEU A 190 10.10 -10.67 -6.44
CA LEU A 190 9.81 -9.32 -5.94
C LEU A 190 10.33 -8.22 -6.89
N MET A 191 11.44 -8.47 -7.59
CA MET A 191 11.95 -7.55 -8.62
C MET A 191 11.00 -7.48 -9.82
N GLU A 192 10.45 -8.62 -10.24
CA GLU A 192 9.39 -8.69 -11.27
C GLU A 192 8.13 -7.93 -10.82
N GLU A 193 7.68 -8.14 -9.58
CA GLU A 193 6.53 -7.43 -9.00
C GLU A 193 6.70 -5.91 -9.00
N VAL A 194 7.86 -5.43 -8.55
CA VAL A 194 8.23 -4.01 -8.61
C VAL A 194 8.24 -3.50 -10.04
N THR A 195 8.74 -4.31 -10.97
CA THR A 195 8.77 -3.97 -12.40
C THR A 195 7.35 -3.81 -12.94
N ARG A 196 6.43 -4.73 -12.62
CA ARG A 196 5.02 -4.64 -13.01
C ARG A 196 4.36 -3.39 -12.43
N LEU A 197 4.51 -3.13 -11.14
CA LEU A 197 3.94 -1.92 -10.51
C LEU A 197 4.48 -0.63 -11.13
N GLY A 198 5.78 -0.56 -11.41
CA GLY A 198 6.41 0.58 -12.08
C GLY A 198 5.86 0.80 -13.50
N LYS A 199 5.76 -0.27 -14.30
CA LYS A 199 5.18 -0.22 -15.64
C LYS A 199 3.71 0.20 -15.62
N THR A 200 2.90 -0.36 -14.71
CA THR A 200 1.48 0.01 -14.56
C THR A 200 1.32 1.50 -14.27
N ASP A 201 2.18 2.09 -13.44
CA ASP A 201 2.14 3.53 -13.14
C ASP A 201 2.44 4.40 -14.38
N ILE A 202 3.43 4.03 -15.20
CA ILE A 202 3.71 4.71 -16.47
C ILE A 202 2.55 4.58 -17.44
N TYR A 203 2.01 3.37 -17.59
CA TYR A 203 0.86 3.14 -18.46
C TYR A 203 -0.36 3.92 -18.01
N LEU A 204 -0.63 3.98 -16.70
CA LEU A 204 -1.76 4.74 -16.16
C LEU A 204 -1.61 6.24 -16.45
N LYS A 205 -0.40 6.79 -16.31
CA LYS A 205 -0.12 8.19 -16.67
C LYS A 205 -0.37 8.46 -18.15
N GLY A 206 0.09 7.56 -19.04
CA GLY A 206 -0.17 7.64 -20.47
C GLY A 206 -1.67 7.57 -20.78
N PHE A 207 -2.38 6.63 -20.17
CA PHE A 207 -3.83 6.46 -20.31
C PHE A 207 -4.61 7.71 -19.88
N VAL A 208 -4.27 8.30 -18.74
CA VAL A 208 -4.88 9.54 -18.24
C VAL A 208 -4.64 10.69 -19.20
N ALA A 209 -3.40 10.84 -19.70
CA ALA A 209 -3.07 11.88 -20.68
C ALA A 209 -3.88 11.71 -21.98
N GLU A 210 -3.96 10.49 -22.51
CA GLU A 210 -4.71 10.17 -23.73
C GLU A 210 -6.22 10.40 -23.55
N ALA A 211 -6.77 10.01 -22.40
CA ALA A 211 -8.17 10.24 -22.06
C ALA A 211 -8.49 11.73 -22.02
N ASN A 212 -7.62 12.54 -21.41
CA ASN A 212 -7.77 13.99 -21.34
C ASN A 212 -7.70 14.65 -22.72
N ASP A 213 -6.72 14.27 -23.54
CA ASP A 213 -6.58 14.79 -24.92
C ASP A 213 -7.83 14.52 -25.77
N ARG A 214 -8.43 13.34 -25.58
CA ARG A 214 -9.63 12.91 -26.32
C ARG A 214 -10.95 13.30 -25.66
N GLY A 215 -10.92 13.98 -24.52
CA GLY A 215 -12.13 14.36 -23.76
C GLY A 215 -12.93 13.17 -23.24
N VAL A 216 -12.29 12.03 -22.96
CA VAL A 216 -12.93 10.82 -22.45
C VAL A 216 -12.99 10.86 -20.92
N SER A 217 -14.20 10.79 -20.35
CA SER A 217 -14.37 10.81 -18.89
C SER A 217 -13.95 9.49 -18.24
N ILE A 218 -12.88 9.52 -17.45
CA ILE A 218 -12.36 8.40 -16.66
C ILE A 218 -12.60 8.60 -15.16
N ASP A 219 -12.39 7.55 -14.38
CA ASP A 219 -12.32 7.66 -12.91
C ASP A 219 -10.97 8.23 -12.47
N GLU A 220 -10.94 9.52 -12.18
CA GLU A 220 -9.73 10.27 -11.76
C GLU A 220 -9.22 9.87 -10.37
N SER A 221 -9.99 9.11 -9.59
CA SER A 221 -9.54 8.60 -8.29
C SER A 221 -8.60 7.39 -8.41
N LEU A 222 -8.45 6.85 -9.62
CA LEU A 222 -7.60 5.69 -9.89
C LEU A 222 -6.12 6.04 -9.73
N ALA A 223 -5.41 5.25 -8.92
CA ALA A 223 -3.98 5.39 -8.71
C ALA A 223 -3.30 4.03 -8.57
N VAL A 224 -2.01 3.93 -8.87
CA VAL A 224 -1.19 2.74 -8.52
C VAL A 224 -0.67 2.91 -7.09
N THR A 225 -0.59 1.82 -6.33
CA THR A 225 -0.03 1.85 -4.97
C THR A 225 1.36 2.45 -4.97
N LYS A 226 1.65 3.31 -3.98
CA LYS A 226 3.04 3.62 -3.65
C LYS A 226 3.70 2.32 -3.17
N PHE A 227 4.96 2.12 -3.52
CA PHE A 227 5.72 0.96 -3.07
C PHE A 227 7.17 1.29 -2.79
N LYS A 228 7.82 0.43 -1.99
CA LYS A 228 9.26 0.45 -1.73
C LYS A 228 9.78 -0.98 -1.75
N LEU A 229 11.02 -1.18 -2.18
CA LEU A 229 11.70 -2.46 -2.10
C LEU A 229 12.78 -2.36 -1.03
N GLY A 230 12.65 -3.15 0.03
CA GLY A 230 13.54 -3.14 1.19
C GLY A 230 14.41 -4.39 1.23
N VAL A 231 15.71 -4.21 1.48
CA VAL A 231 16.65 -5.27 1.88
C VAL A 231 16.68 -5.30 3.39
N GLU A 232 16.37 -6.44 3.98
CA GLU A 232 16.59 -6.67 5.40
C GLU A 232 18.08 -6.80 5.71
N ILE A 233 18.54 -6.05 6.71
CA ILE A 233 19.93 -6.07 7.17
C ILE A 233 20.06 -7.04 8.34
N VAL A 234 20.71 -8.17 8.07
CA VAL A 234 21.05 -9.18 9.07
C VAL A 234 22.42 -8.82 9.64
N GLN A 235 22.49 -8.54 10.95
CA GLN A 235 23.76 -8.25 11.61
C GLN A 235 24.62 -9.52 11.73
N ASP A 236 25.94 -9.37 11.74
CA ASP A 236 26.87 -10.49 11.88
C ASP A 236 26.54 -11.33 13.13
N GLY A 237 26.33 -12.63 12.92
CA GLY A 237 25.98 -13.58 13.98
C GLY A 237 24.56 -13.46 14.54
N CYS A 238 23.70 -12.64 13.94
CA CYS A 238 22.29 -12.54 14.31
C CYS A 238 21.40 -13.32 13.32
N ASP A 239 20.30 -13.85 13.83
CA ASP A 239 19.28 -14.47 12.98
C ASP A 239 18.57 -13.40 12.12
N PRO A 240 18.16 -13.75 10.88
CA PRO A 240 17.14 -13.00 10.17
C PRO A 240 15.87 -12.85 11.02
N SER A 241 15.05 -11.85 10.70
CA SER A 241 13.79 -11.61 11.41
C SER A 241 12.89 -12.86 11.36
N PRO A 242 12.13 -13.15 12.44
CA PRO A 242 11.18 -14.27 12.44
C PRO A 242 10.19 -14.22 11.28
N ALA A 243 9.77 -13.01 10.90
CA ALA A 243 8.85 -12.76 9.80
C ALA A 243 9.41 -13.24 8.45
N SER A 244 10.74 -13.19 8.26
CA SER A 244 11.38 -13.64 7.02
C SER A 244 11.17 -15.14 6.78
N GLY A 245 11.04 -15.94 7.84
CA GLY A 245 11.02 -17.41 7.74
C GLY A 245 12.34 -18.01 7.25
N VAL A 246 13.42 -17.25 7.21
CA VAL A 246 14.75 -17.70 6.79
C VAL A 246 15.58 -17.99 8.04
N SER A 247 16.14 -19.19 8.15
CA SER A 247 17.08 -19.51 9.23
C SER A 247 18.46 -18.90 8.96
N LEU A 248 19.26 -18.73 10.02
CA LEU A 248 20.64 -18.29 9.88
C LEU A 248 21.46 -19.21 8.97
N ASP A 249 21.28 -20.53 9.09
CA ASP A 249 21.97 -21.51 8.24
C ASP A 249 21.61 -21.33 6.75
N GLN A 250 20.34 -21.10 6.44
CA GLN A 250 19.89 -20.84 5.07
C GLN A 250 20.49 -19.54 4.53
N TYR A 251 20.51 -18.49 5.36
CA TYR A 251 21.10 -17.20 4.99
C TYR A 251 22.60 -17.33 4.73
N GLN A 252 23.35 -17.98 5.64
CA GLN A 252 24.78 -18.21 5.50
C GLN A 252 25.11 -19.10 4.29
N ALA A 253 24.34 -20.17 4.06
CA ALA A 253 24.50 -21.04 2.90
C ALA A 253 24.35 -20.25 1.60
N ALA A 254 23.32 -19.40 1.49
CA ALA A 254 23.12 -18.54 0.35
C ALA A 254 24.27 -17.51 0.19
N CYS A 255 24.76 -16.94 1.29
CA CYS A 255 25.89 -16.01 1.25
C CYS A 255 27.16 -16.68 0.70
N ASN A 256 27.40 -17.96 1.01
CA ASN A 256 28.59 -18.68 0.57
C ASN A 256 28.56 -19.08 -0.91
N THR A 257 27.38 -19.34 -1.50
CA THR A 257 27.27 -19.71 -2.92
C THR A 257 27.50 -18.53 -3.88
N THR A 258 27.46 -17.30 -3.39
CA THR A 258 27.57 -16.07 -4.20
C THR A 258 28.93 -15.38 -4.09
N ALA A 259 29.85 -15.94 -3.30
CA ALA A 259 31.15 -15.33 -2.99
C ALA A 259 32.16 -15.33 -4.15
N ASP A 260 31.87 -16.01 -5.28
CA ASP A 260 32.75 -16.05 -6.46
C ASP A 260 32.72 -14.76 -7.31
N SER A 261 31.89 -13.77 -6.96
CA SER A 261 31.95 -12.44 -7.58
C SER A 261 33.05 -11.59 -6.94
N GLU A 262 34.04 -11.16 -7.74
CA GLU A 262 35.25 -10.37 -7.38
C GLU A 262 35.02 -9.10 -6.52
N SER A 263 33.78 -8.72 -6.25
CA SER A 263 33.38 -7.52 -5.50
C SER A 263 33.25 -7.71 -3.98
N GLY A 264 33.39 -8.93 -3.43
CA GLY A 264 33.49 -9.16 -1.98
C GLY A 264 32.26 -8.78 -1.13
N VAL A 265 31.14 -8.41 -1.76
CA VAL A 265 29.86 -8.13 -1.12
C VAL A 265 28.91 -9.27 -1.47
N SER A 266 28.40 -9.99 -0.46
CA SER A 266 27.43 -11.07 -0.70
C SER A 266 26.22 -10.53 -1.44
N ALA A 267 25.92 -11.10 -2.62
CA ALA A 267 24.81 -10.68 -3.46
C ALA A 267 23.43 -11.05 -2.87
N VAL A 268 23.40 -11.87 -1.81
CA VAL A 268 22.16 -12.37 -1.22
C VAL A 268 21.46 -11.30 -0.41
N LYS A 269 20.19 -11.06 -0.76
CA LYS A 269 19.34 -10.05 -0.14
C LYS A 269 18.03 -10.69 0.28
N ILE A 270 17.65 -10.55 1.55
CA ILE A 270 16.29 -10.88 1.98
C ILE A 270 15.42 -9.67 1.59
N LEU A 271 14.75 -9.77 0.44
CA LEU A 271 13.92 -8.70 -0.11
C LEU A 271 12.48 -8.73 0.38
N TRP A 272 11.92 -7.52 0.49
CA TRP A 272 10.57 -7.25 0.95
C TRP A 272 9.93 -6.15 0.09
N LEU A 273 8.68 -6.36 -0.33
CA LEU A 273 7.88 -5.30 -0.97
C LEU A 273 7.02 -4.59 0.09
N PHE A 274 7.22 -3.30 0.22
CA PHE A 274 6.50 -2.43 1.15
C PHE A 274 5.43 -1.64 0.40
N GLU A 275 4.22 -1.61 0.95
CA GLU A 275 3.12 -0.77 0.48
C GLU A 275 2.44 -0.06 1.65
N PRO A 276 1.87 1.16 1.47
CA PRO A 276 1.05 1.79 2.50
C PRO A 276 -0.11 0.86 2.90
N ARG A 277 -0.37 0.76 4.21
CA ARG A 277 -1.46 -0.08 4.68
C ARG A 277 -2.80 0.55 4.29
N ARG A 278 -3.64 -0.22 3.60
CA ARG A 278 -4.98 0.20 3.15
C ARG A 278 -6.08 -0.53 3.92
N THR A 279 -7.32 -0.21 3.60
CA THR A 279 -8.49 -0.94 4.10
C THR A 279 -8.46 -2.40 3.60
N THR A 280 -9.06 -3.32 4.36
CA THR A 280 -9.11 -4.75 3.98
C THR A 280 -10.19 -5.03 2.92
N LYS A 281 -11.00 -4.04 2.54
CA LYS A 281 -12.02 -4.21 1.51
C LYS A 281 -11.37 -4.07 0.14
N VAL A 282 -11.40 -5.16 -0.62
CA VAL A 282 -10.88 -5.25 -1.99
C VAL A 282 -12.04 -5.41 -2.95
N GLU A 283 -11.98 -4.70 -4.08
CA GLU A 283 -12.88 -4.89 -5.22
C GLU A 283 -12.08 -5.44 -6.40
N HIS A 284 -12.48 -6.61 -6.89
CA HIS A 284 -11.86 -7.27 -8.05
C HIS A 284 -12.60 -6.87 -9.33
N TRP A 285 -11.85 -6.59 -10.37
CA TRP A 285 -12.32 -6.09 -11.67
C TRP A 285 -11.97 -7.01 -12.83
N SER A 286 -10.90 -7.78 -12.71
CA SER A 286 -10.58 -8.92 -13.58
C SER A 286 -9.98 -10.04 -12.75
N GLY A 287 -10.00 -11.26 -13.27
CA GLY A 287 -9.22 -12.38 -12.75
C GLY A 287 -7.93 -12.56 -13.54
N THR A 288 -7.25 -13.69 -13.35
CA THR A 288 -6.05 -14.06 -14.13
C THR A 288 -6.39 -14.16 -15.63
N ASN A 289 -7.33 -15.03 -16.00
CA ASN A 289 -7.76 -15.22 -17.40
C ASN A 289 -9.23 -14.77 -17.63
N GLU A 290 -9.74 -13.88 -16.78
CA GLU A 290 -11.15 -13.43 -16.82
C GLU A 290 -11.21 -11.90 -16.97
N TYR A 291 -11.77 -11.42 -18.09
CA TYR A 291 -11.81 -9.99 -18.43
C TYR A 291 -13.25 -9.45 -18.57
N PRO A 292 -14.08 -9.51 -17.51
CA PRO A 292 -15.46 -9.08 -17.58
C PRO A 292 -15.58 -7.59 -17.93
N ALA A 293 -16.59 -7.25 -18.72
CA ALA A 293 -16.94 -5.87 -18.99
C ALA A 293 -17.78 -5.28 -17.84
N TRP A 294 -17.50 -4.03 -17.50
CA TRP A 294 -18.20 -3.30 -16.43
C TRP A 294 -18.84 -1.99 -16.93
N PRO A 295 -19.69 -2.01 -17.98
CA PRO A 295 -20.16 -0.80 -18.64
C PRO A 295 -20.94 0.15 -17.72
N GLN A 296 -21.59 -0.38 -16.68
CA GLN A 296 -22.42 0.39 -15.75
C GLN A 296 -21.65 1.00 -14.58
N LYS A 297 -20.38 0.61 -14.36
CA LYS A 297 -19.56 1.12 -13.25
C LYS A 297 -18.45 2.00 -13.80
N LYS A 298 -18.40 3.27 -13.38
CA LYS A 298 -17.39 4.24 -13.87
C LYS A 298 -15.96 3.70 -13.72
N LEU A 299 -15.60 3.25 -12.51
CA LEU A 299 -14.28 2.67 -12.23
C LEU A 299 -14.02 1.40 -13.04
N GLY A 300 -14.95 0.43 -13.03
CA GLY A 300 -14.78 -0.82 -13.78
C GLY A 300 -14.66 -0.60 -15.29
N SER A 301 -15.46 0.30 -15.87
CA SER A 301 -15.34 0.69 -17.28
C SER A 301 -14.04 1.43 -17.58
N THR A 302 -13.53 2.22 -16.62
CA THR A 302 -12.21 2.87 -16.73
C THR A 302 -11.09 1.82 -16.75
N LEU A 303 -11.13 0.84 -15.83
CA LEU A 303 -10.14 -0.24 -15.75
C LEU A 303 -10.18 -1.15 -16.98
N ASN A 304 -11.37 -1.48 -17.49
CA ASN A 304 -11.54 -2.25 -18.71
C ASN A 304 -10.90 -1.53 -19.92
N ALA A 305 -11.14 -0.22 -20.08
CA ALA A 305 -10.50 0.59 -21.12
C ALA A 305 -8.98 0.77 -20.88
N PHE A 306 -8.55 0.83 -19.63
CA PHE A 306 -7.13 0.92 -19.28
C PHE A 306 -6.37 -0.35 -19.68
N THR A 307 -6.93 -1.54 -19.42
CA THR A 307 -6.34 -2.81 -19.88
C THR A 307 -6.19 -2.85 -21.40
N HIS A 308 -7.24 -2.45 -22.15
CA HIS A 308 -7.18 -2.38 -23.63
C HIS A 308 -6.16 -1.34 -24.11
N TYR A 309 -6.06 -0.20 -23.43
CA TYR A 309 -5.04 0.81 -23.73
C TYR A 309 -3.63 0.22 -23.58
N VAL A 310 -3.34 -0.49 -22.47
CA VAL A 310 -2.04 -1.14 -22.25
C VAL A 310 -1.71 -2.14 -23.35
N TYR A 311 -2.68 -2.99 -23.72
CA TYR A 311 -2.51 -3.93 -24.83
C TYR A 311 -2.13 -3.21 -26.12
N GLN A 312 -2.84 -2.15 -26.50
CA GLN A 312 -2.57 -1.44 -27.74
C GLN A 312 -1.23 -0.69 -27.74
N ILE A 313 -0.91 0.04 -26.67
CA ILE A 313 0.32 0.85 -26.62
C ILE A 313 1.58 0.01 -26.39
N SER A 314 1.44 -1.20 -25.82
CA SER A 314 2.53 -2.18 -25.75
C SER A 314 2.74 -2.94 -27.07
N GLN A 315 2.06 -2.55 -28.15
CA GLN A 315 2.08 -3.25 -29.43
C GLN A 315 1.69 -4.72 -29.27
N GLU A 316 0.65 -4.96 -28.46
CA GLU A 316 0.05 -6.29 -28.27
C GLU A 316 0.97 -7.27 -27.54
N THR A 317 2.03 -6.78 -26.89
CA THR A 317 2.99 -7.62 -26.17
C THR A 317 2.69 -7.77 -24.68
N THR A 318 1.78 -6.97 -24.13
CA THR A 318 1.47 -6.97 -22.69
C THR A 318 -0.01 -6.68 -22.44
N VAL A 319 -0.64 -7.45 -21.55
CA VAL A 319 -1.97 -7.14 -21.01
C VAL A 319 -1.95 -7.17 -19.48
N LEU A 320 -2.74 -6.31 -18.86
CA LEU A 320 -2.91 -6.30 -17.40
C LEU A 320 -4.00 -7.30 -16.98
N ALA A 321 -3.70 -8.13 -15.98
CA ALA A 321 -4.60 -9.13 -15.42
C ALA A 321 -4.77 -8.94 -13.90
N ASP A 322 -5.74 -9.66 -13.32
CA ASP A 322 -6.05 -9.66 -11.88
C ASP A 322 -6.16 -8.25 -11.27
N LEU A 323 -6.87 -7.35 -11.98
CA LEU A 323 -7.02 -5.97 -11.57
C LEU A 323 -7.92 -5.88 -10.35
N GLN A 324 -7.36 -5.39 -9.25
CA GLN A 324 -8.06 -5.20 -8.00
C GLN A 324 -7.72 -3.86 -7.38
N THR A 325 -8.72 -3.24 -6.74
CA THR A 325 -8.56 -1.94 -6.09
C THR A 325 -8.95 -2.00 -4.62
N SER A 326 -8.36 -1.11 -3.83
CA SER A 326 -8.79 -0.85 -2.45
C SER A 326 -8.95 0.65 -2.23
N ALA A 327 -9.94 1.02 -1.43
CA ALA A 327 -10.16 2.42 -1.08
C ALA A 327 -9.02 2.92 -0.18
N ALA A 328 -8.51 4.11 -0.52
CA ALA A 328 -7.53 4.86 0.26
C ALA A 328 -7.91 6.35 0.29
N VAL A 329 -7.11 7.15 0.99
CA VAL A 329 -7.21 8.60 0.96
C VAL A 329 -5.86 9.18 0.55
N ASN A 330 -5.86 10.23 -0.27
CA ASN A 330 -4.64 10.96 -0.61
C ASN A 330 -4.23 11.91 0.55
N GLU A 331 -3.14 12.65 0.36
CA GLU A 331 -2.62 13.61 1.35
C GLU A 331 -3.57 14.79 1.62
N ASN A 332 -4.48 15.08 0.69
CA ASN A 332 -5.53 16.10 0.82
C ASN A 332 -6.82 15.56 1.47
N GLY A 333 -6.90 14.26 1.73
CA GLY A 333 -8.08 13.58 2.25
C GLY A 333 -9.14 13.23 1.20
N ASP A 334 -8.82 13.33 -0.10
CA ASP A 334 -9.71 12.86 -1.17
C ASP A 334 -9.64 11.34 -1.28
N GLY A 335 -10.78 10.72 -1.59
CA GLY A 335 -10.85 9.28 -1.80
C GLY A 335 -10.10 8.83 -3.06
N LEU A 336 -9.33 7.76 -2.93
CA LEU A 336 -8.62 7.10 -4.04
C LEU A 336 -9.05 5.64 -4.18
N ASN A 337 -9.06 5.15 -5.40
CA ASN A 337 -9.12 3.74 -5.72
C ASN A 337 -7.73 3.27 -6.15
N VAL A 338 -7.04 2.58 -5.24
CA VAL A 338 -5.64 2.21 -5.42
C VAL A 338 -5.55 0.81 -6.01
N LEU A 339 -4.97 0.69 -7.21
CA LEU A 339 -4.51 -0.56 -7.82
C LEU A 339 -3.27 -1.07 -7.11
N PHE A 340 -3.23 -2.37 -6.83
CA PHE A 340 -2.10 -3.04 -6.21
C PHE A 340 -2.08 -4.50 -6.63
N ASP A 341 -0.93 -5.16 -6.50
CA ASP A 341 -0.77 -6.59 -6.81
C ASP A 341 -1.29 -6.92 -8.22
N VAL A 342 -0.89 -6.08 -9.19
CA VAL A 342 -1.30 -6.18 -10.60
C VAL A 342 -0.50 -7.30 -11.26
N MET A 343 -1.20 -8.16 -11.99
CA MET A 343 -0.61 -9.20 -12.82
C MET A 343 -0.47 -8.70 -14.26
N MET A 344 0.47 -9.29 -15.00
CA MET A 344 0.62 -9.05 -16.44
C MET A 344 0.71 -10.38 -17.16
N HIS A 345 0.21 -10.42 -18.38
CA HIS A 345 0.64 -11.44 -19.34
C HIS A 345 1.52 -10.78 -20.38
N THR A 346 2.61 -11.45 -20.72
CA THR A 346 3.57 -10.97 -21.72
C THR A 346 3.84 -12.03 -22.76
N THR A 347 4.15 -11.65 -24.00
CA THR A 347 4.38 -12.63 -25.08
C THR A 347 5.50 -13.63 -24.77
N ASN A 348 6.46 -13.25 -23.92
CA ASN A 348 7.57 -14.10 -23.48
C ASN A 348 7.35 -14.76 -22.10
N GLY A 349 6.21 -14.55 -21.45
CA GLY A 349 5.91 -15.13 -20.13
C GLY A 349 6.83 -14.65 -19.00
N ALA A 350 7.50 -13.51 -19.16
CA ALA A 350 8.60 -13.09 -18.29
C ALA A 350 8.20 -11.99 -17.30
N SER A 351 6.92 -11.75 -17.06
CA SER A 351 6.48 -10.75 -16.08
C SER A 351 6.38 -11.29 -14.65
N GLY A 352 6.56 -12.61 -14.45
CA GLY A 352 6.68 -13.27 -13.15
C GLY A 352 5.56 -14.26 -12.84
N VAL A 353 5.40 -14.60 -11.56
CA VAL A 353 4.41 -15.60 -11.10
C VAL A 353 2.99 -15.21 -11.54
N GLY A 354 2.33 -16.13 -12.27
CA GLY A 354 1.00 -15.93 -12.83
C GLY A 354 0.96 -15.35 -14.24
N ASP A 355 2.12 -15.13 -14.88
CA ASP A 355 2.17 -14.81 -16.31
C ASP A 355 1.84 -16.05 -17.15
N HIS A 356 0.65 -16.05 -17.77
CA HIS A 356 0.19 -17.09 -18.69
C HIS A 356 0.69 -16.89 -20.13
N GLY A 357 1.65 -15.99 -20.36
CA GLY A 357 2.26 -15.82 -21.67
C GLY A 357 1.28 -15.33 -22.73
N GLN A 358 1.46 -15.85 -23.95
CA GLN A 358 0.53 -15.62 -25.06
C GLN A 358 -0.88 -16.17 -24.77
N GLU A 359 -1.01 -17.31 -24.07
CA GLU A 359 -2.33 -17.88 -23.73
C GLU A 359 -3.18 -16.89 -22.92
N GLY A 360 -2.57 -16.21 -21.94
CA GLY A 360 -3.24 -15.17 -21.17
C GLY A 360 -3.62 -13.94 -21.99
N ILE A 361 -2.80 -13.59 -22.99
CA ILE A 361 -3.11 -12.52 -23.96
C ILE A 361 -4.29 -12.94 -24.85
N ASP A 362 -4.27 -14.14 -25.40
CA ASP A 362 -5.33 -14.67 -26.26
C ASP A 362 -6.67 -14.69 -25.52
N HIS A 363 -6.67 -15.11 -24.24
CA HIS A 363 -7.86 -15.04 -23.40
C HIS A 363 -8.41 -13.61 -23.26
N PHE A 364 -7.54 -12.61 -23.13
CA PHE A 364 -7.98 -11.21 -23.14
C PHE A 364 -8.60 -10.85 -24.49
N VAL A 365 -7.93 -11.17 -25.60
CA VAL A 365 -8.41 -10.86 -26.95
C VAL A 365 -9.79 -11.48 -27.21
N ASP A 366 -9.98 -12.73 -26.81
CA ASP A 366 -11.23 -13.48 -27.03
C ASP A 366 -12.39 -12.99 -26.17
N SER A 367 -12.11 -12.59 -24.92
CA SER A 367 -13.15 -12.26 -23.94
C SER A 367 -13.40 -10.76 -23.76
N HIS A 368 -12.52 -9.89 -24.25
CA HIS A 368 -12.64 -8.45 -24.06
C HIS A 368 -13.79 -7.84 -24.87
N GLU A 369 -14.77 -7.28 -24.15
CA GLU A 369 -15.80 -6.45 -24.75
C GLU A 369 -15.48 -4.96 -24.58
N CYS A 370 -15.20 -4.27 -25.69
CA CYS A 370 -15.01 -2.83 -25.70
C CYS A 370 -16.20 -2.10 -25.07
N VAL A 371 -15.92 -1.24 -24.10
CA VAL A 371 -16.90 -0.31 -23.52
C VAL A 371 -16.85 1.06 -24.22
N GLU A 372 -17.80 1.94 -23.91
CA GLU A 372 -17.86 3.31 -24.47
C GLU A 372 -16.53 4.07 -24.36
N ARG A 373 -15.79 3.88 -23.26
CA ARG A 373 -14.47 4.49 -23.04
C ARG A 373 -13.42 3.98 -24.03
N CYS A 374 -13.43 2.69 -24.38
CA CYS A 374 -12.53 2.14 -25.41
C CYS A 374 -12.78 2.84 -26.75
N ALA A 375 -14.06 3.00 -27.11
CA ALA A 375 -14.46 3.69 -28.35
C ALA A 375 -14.06 5.18 -28.33
N GLY A 376 -14.26 5.88 -27.21
CA GLY A 376 -13.84 7.27 -27.04
C GLY A 376 -12.32 7.46 -27.18
N LEU A 377 -11.55 6.50 -26.67
CA LEU A 377 -10.09 6.45 -26.83
C LEU A 377 -9.64 6.00 -28.23
N LYS A 378 -10.58 5.61 -29.11
CA LYS A 378 -10.33 4.99 -30.42
C LYS A 378 -9.38 3.79 -30.32
N LEU A 379 -9.56 2.97 -29.28
CA LEU A 379 -8.86 1.71 -29.17
C LEU A 379 -9.42 0.76 -30.23
N SER A 380 -8.55 0.29 -31.13
CA SER A 380 -8.98 -0.47 -32.28
C SER A 380 -9.39 -1.87 -31.85
N ARG A 381 -10.48 -2.38 -32.45
CA ARG A 381 -10.74 -3.82 -32.47
C ARG A 381 -9.90 -4.55 -33.51
N GLU A 382 -9.38 -3.84 -34.50
CA GLU A 382 -8.61 -4.43 -35.60
C GLU A 382 -7.21 -4.88 -35.17
N GLY A 383 -6.63 -4.29 -34.12
CA GLY A 383 -5.43 -4.83 -33.47
C GLY A 383 -5.60 -6.30 -33.08
N PHE A 384 -6.75 -6.66 -32.49
CA PHE A 384 -7.06 -8.04 -32.08
C PHE A 384 -6.98 -9.08 -33.21
N LYS A 385 -7.16 -8.69 -34.48
CA LYS A 385 -7.29 -9.66 -35.59
C LYS A 385 -6.00 -9.86 -36.38
N LYS A 386 -4.99 -8.99 -36.27
CA LYS A 386 -3.77 -9.09 -37.07
C LYS A 386 -2.75 -10.12 -36.56
N GLY A 387 -2.87 -10.59 -35.31
CA GLY A 387 -1.95 -11.56 -34.72
C GLY A 387 -2.23 -13.03 -35.05
N LEU A 388 -3.42 -13.37 -35.55
CA LEU A 388 -3.85 -14.77 -35.77
C LEU A 388 -3.59 -15.33 -37.18
N GLU A 389 -3.21 -14.49 -38.16
CA GLU A 389 -3.00 -14.92 -39.56
C GLU A 389 -1.52 -15.09 -39.95
N LEU A 390 -0.58 -15.07 -38.99
CA LEU A 390 0.84 -15.33 -39.25
C LEU A 390 1.25 -16.71 -38.71
N GLY A 391 1.02 -17.78 -39.49
CA GLY A 391 1.66 -19.06 -39.19
C GLY A 391 1.04 -20.34 -39.76
N ASP A 392 0.83 -20.43 -41.08
CA ASP A 392 0.90 -21.74 -41.77
C ASP A 392 1.43 -21.58 -43.21
N GLY A 393 2.39 -20.68 -43.39
CA GLY A 393 3.17 -20.59 -44.61
C GLY A 393 4.27 -21.64 -44.60
N SER A 394 3.89 -22.91 -44.73
CA SER A 394 4.80 -23.96 -45.19
C SER A 394 5.19 -23.62 -46.62
N ASP A 395 6.28 -22.87 -46.79
CA ASP A 395 6.95 -22.78 -48.09
C ASP A 395 7.64 -24.13 -48.33
N ASP A 396 6.92 -24.99 -49.05
CA ASP A 396 7.46 -26.12 -49.79
C ASP A 396 8.51 -25.59 -50.79
N GLU A 397 9.79 -25.66 -50.42
CA GLU A 397 10.88 -25.69 -51.40
C GLU A 397 10.92 -27.09 -52.03
N GLU A 398 10.08 -27.31 -53.05
CA GLU A 398 10.30 -28.31 -54.10
C GLU A 398 10.61 -27.61 -55.44
N ASP A 399 11.80 -27.93 -55.95
CA ASP A 399 12.18 -28.04 -57.36
C ASP A 399 12.02 -26.84 -58.32
N GLN A 400 13.15 -26.17 -58.61
CA GLN A 400 13.73 -26.12 -59.98
C GLN A 400 15.15 -25.54 -60.06
#